data_AF-A0A1E7NC41-F1
#
_entry.id   AF-A0A1E7NC41-F1
#
_cell.length_a   1.000
_cell.length_b   1.000
_cell.length_c   1.000
_cell.angle_alpha   90.00
_cell.angle_beta   90.00
_cell.angle_gamma   90.00
#
_symmetry.space_group_name_H-M   'P 1'
#
loop_
_entity.id
_entity.type
_entity.pdbx_description
1 polymer ?
#
loop_
_entity_poly.entity_id
_entity_poly.type
_entity_poly.pdbx_seq_one_letter_code
_entity_poly.pdbx_strand_id
1 'polypeptide(L)'
;MRQAIRERWGAQPRWVWWVAAVYVAGFVEGAGVHAVDVLSGGLHAYRAWPPASQLLFHAMLVLDPLAAVLVARARPAGPLLGACIMVADLVANWWGNWDGLMRHPLDYLQFVGLPVMTLFGLFVFATAAPLRRALRSADRAPRIRPA
;
A
#
# COMPACT_ATOMS: atom_id res chain seq x y z
N MET A 1 13.66 -20.47 -3.74
CA MET A 1 12.85 -19.21 -3.66
C MET A 1 13.49 -18.13 -2.79
N ARG A 2 13.91 -18.42 -1.54
CA ARG A 2 14.54 -17.42 -0.64
C ARG A 2 15.86 -16.85 -1.18
N GLN A 3 16.69 -17.66 -1.83
CA GLN A 3 17.97 -17.22 -2.41
C GLN A 3 17.80 -16.18 -3.52
N ALA A 4 16.90 -16.41 -4.48
CA ALA A 4 16.58 -15.45 -5.53
C ALA A 4 16.02 -14.12 -4.99
N ILE A 5 15.28 -14.14 -3.88
CA ILE A 5 14.82 -12.92 -3.21
C ILE A 5 16.01 -12.17 -2.59
N ARG A 6 16.90 -12.88 -1.88
CA ARG A 6 18.12 -12.30 -1.30
C ARG A 6 19.03 -11.68 -2.36
N GLU A 7 19.23 -12.35 -3.50
CA GLU A 7 20.02 -11.82 -4.62
C GLU A 7 19.44 -10.52 -5.18
N ARG A 8 18.12 -10.51 -5.45
CA ARG A 8 17.42 -9.32 -5.98
C ARG A 8 17.51 -8.12 -5.06
N TRP A 9 17.54 -8.38 -3.76
CA TRP A 9 17.65 -7.38 -2.71
C TRP A 9 19.10 -6.94 -2.44
N GLY A 10 20.06 -7.86 -2.52
CA GLY A 10 21.49 -7.59 -2.34
C GLY A 10 22.06 -6.67 -3.41
N ALA A 11 21.44 -6.63 -4.60
CA ALA A 11 21.80 -5.72 -5.68
C ALA A 11 21.20 -4.31 -5.55
N GLN A 12 20.33 -4.05 -4.56
CA GLN A 12 19.62 -2.78 -4.43
C GLN A 12 20.34 -1.79 -3.51
N PRO A 13 20.31 -0.48 -3.83
CA PRO A 13 20.80 0.54 -2.92
C PRO A 13 19.91 0.64 -1.66
N ARG A 14 20.49 1.13 -0.56
CA ARG A 14 19.83 1.19 0.76
C ARG A 14 18.52 1.99 0.78
N TRP A 15 18.37 2.98 -0.09
CA TRP A 15 17.11 3.74 -0.15
C TRP A 15 15.94 2.88 -0.66
N VAL A 16 16.18 1.93 -1.57
CA VAL A 16 15.14 1.02 -2.10
C VAL A 16 14.62 0.12 -0.98
N TRP A 17 15.51 -0.33 -0.10
CA TRP A 17 15.15 -1.11 1.08
C TRP A 17 14.23 -0.33 2.03
N TRP A 18 14.60 0.90 2.38
CA TRP A 18 13.78 1.71 3.27
C TRP A 18 12.44 2.06 2.66
N VAL A 19 12.42 2.47 1.39
CA VAL A 19 11.15 2.76 0.70
C VAL A 19 10.27 1.51 0.68
N ALA A 20 10.81 0.36 0.31
CA ALA A 20 10.04 -0.88 0.29
C ALA A 20 9.56 -1.31 1.67
N ALA A 21 10.35 -1.09 2.73
CA ALA A 21 9.94 -1.36 4.10
C ALA A 21 8.74 -0.49 4.50
N VAL A 22 8.74 0.79 4.14
CA VAL A 22 7.60 1.70 4.38
C VAL A 22 6.37 1.24 3.60
N TYR A 23 6.51 0.83 2.34
CA TYR A 23 5.39 0.24 1.59
C TYR A 23 4.81 -0.98 2.30
N VAL A 24 5.66 -1.92 2.69
CA VAL A 24 5.21 -3.16 3.35
C VAL A 24 4.52 -2.84 4.67
N ALA A 25 5.08 -1.94 5.48
CA ALA A 25 4.48 -1.54 6.75
C ALA A 25 3.11 -0.90 6.54
N GLY A 26 2.98 0.08 5.65
CA GLY A 26 1.73 0.79 5.41
C GLY A 26 0.63 -0.11 4.82
N PHE A 27 0.95 -0.99 3.87
CA PHE A 27 -0.05 -1.94 3.35
C PHE A 27 -0.42 -3.02 4.38
N VAL A 28 0.51 -3.49 5.21
CA VAL A 28 0.17 -4.43 6.29
C VAL A 28 -0.71 -3.76 7.35
N GLU A 29 -0.43 -2.50 7.69
CA GLU A 29 -1.28 -1.70 8.58
C GLU A 29 -2.69 -1.54 7.99
N GLY A 30 -2.81 -1.09 6.73
CA GLY A 30 -4.10 -0.94 6.04
C GLY A 30 -4.92 -2.22 6.02
N ALA A 31 -4.28 -3.36 5.68
CA ALA A 31 -4.90 -4.67 5.76
C ALA A 31 -5.39 -5.00 7.17
N GLY A 32 -4.61 -4.63 8.20
CA GLY A 32 -4.96 -4.79 9.60
C GLY A 32 -6.19 -3.98 10.00
N VAL A 33 -6.28 -2.72 9.57
CA VAL A 33 -7.45 -1.87 9.80
C VAL A 33 -8.70 -2.50 9.18
N HIS A 34 -8.62 -2.87 7.90
CA HIS A 34 -9.77 -3.48 7.22
C HIS A 34 -10.15 -4.84 7.82
N ALA A 35 -9.19 -5.62 8.29
CA ALA A 35 -9.45 -6.87 8.99
C ALA A 35 -10.19 -6.63 10.31
N VAL A 36 -9.78 -5.62 11.11
CA VAL A 36 -10.46 -5.26 12.36
C VAL A 36 -11.90 -4.82 12.08
N ASP A 37 -12.13 -4.00 11.06
CA ASP A 37 -13.47 -3.56 10.66
C ASP A 37 -14.36 -4.74 10.26
N VAL A 38 -13.86 -5.63 9.41
CA VAL A 38 -14.60 -6.83 8.96
C VAL A 38 -14.82 -7.83 10.10
N LEU A 39 -13.87 -8.01 11.00
CA LEU A 39 -14.05 -8.87 12.18
C LEU A 39 -15.09 -8.31 13.15
N SER A 40 -15.21 -6.98 13.23
CA SER A 40 -16.15 -6.30 14.13
C SER A 40 -17.57 -6.21 13.54
N GLY A 41 -17.68 -5.97 12.23
CA GLY A 41 -18.96 -5.72 11.55
C GLY A 41 -19.42 -6.80 10.56
N GLY A 42 -18.60 -7.82 10.30
CA GLY A 42 -18.85 -8.84 9.29
C GLY A 42 -19.00 -8.24 7.89
N LEU A 43 -19.89 -8.83 7.07
CA LEU A 43 -20.24 -8.32 5.74
C LEU A 43 -20.83 -6.90 5.75
N HIS A 44 -21.28 -6.43 6.92
CA HIS A 44 -21.89 -5.12 7.10
C HIS A 44 -20.92 -4.07 7.63
N ALA A 45 -19.62 -4.39 7.76
CA ALA A 45 -18.59 -3.50 8.30
C ALA A 45 -18.63 -2.09 7.67
N TYR A 46 -18.88 -2.02 6.36
CA TYR A 46 -18.90 -0.77 5.62
C TYR A 46 -20.29 -0.31 5.19
N ARG A 47 -21.38 -0.79 5.81
CA ARG A 47 -22.76 -0.49 5.37
C ARG A 47 -23.10 1.01 5.27
N ALA A 48 -22.38 1.86 5.99
CA ALA A 48 -22.54 3.31 5.96
C ALA A 48 -21.94 3.98 4.71
N TRP A 49 -21.14 3.24 3.93
CA TRP A 49 -20.45 3.73 2.74
C TRP A 49 -21.25 3.43 1.47
N PRO A 50 -21.01 4.15 0.36
CA PRO A 50 -21.57 3.81 -0.95
C PRO A 50 -21.16 2.38 -1.37
N PRO A 51 -22.01 1.63 -2.11
CA PRO A 51 -21.75 0.22 -2.44
C PRO A 51 -20.38 -0.05 -3.10
N ALA A 52 -19.90 0.86 -3.95
CA ALA A 52 -18.59 0.75 -4.58
C ALA A 52 -17.45 0.80 -3.56
N SER A 53 -17.52 1.70 -2.58
CA SER A 53 -16.55 1.80 -1.49
C SER A 53 -16.61 0.59 -0.56
N GLN A 54 -17.81 0.04 -0.32
CA GLN A 54 -17.95 -1.19 0.47
C GLN A 54 -17.20 -2.35 -0.17
N LEU A 55 -17.40 -2.57 -1.46
CA LEU A 55 -16.69 -3.63 -2.20
C LEU A 55 -15.19 -3.39 -2.19
N LEU A 56 -14.76 -2.13 -2.39
CA LEU A 56 -13.36 -1.75 -2.35
C LEU A 56 -12.71 -2.10 -1.02
N PHE A 57 -13.29 -1.69 0.11
CA PHE A 57 -12.70 -1.92 1.43
C PHE A 57 -12.68 -3.41 1.82
N HIS A 58 -13.67 -4.20 1.39
CA HIS A 58 -13.57 -5.65 1.51
C HIS A 58 -12.45 -6.22 0.64
N ALA A 59 -12.28 -5.72 -0.59
CA ALA A 59 -11.21 -6.16 -1.47
C ALA A 59 -9.81 -5.81 -0.93
N MET A 60 -9.68 -4.75 -0.12
CA MET A 60 -8.40 -4.37 0.49
C MET A 60 -7.82 -5.43 1.43
N LEU A 61 -8.64 -6.29 2.05
CA LEU A 61 -8.14 -7.46 2.79
C LEU A 61 -7.22 -8.36 1.95
N VAL A 62 -7.40 -8.35 0.62
CA VAL A 62 -6.60 -9.14 -0.31
C VAL A 62 -5.59 -8.28 -1.04
N LEU A 63 -5.99 -7.08 -1.48
CA LEU A 63 -5.16 -6.20 -2.29
C LEU A 63 -3.96 -5.65 -1.51
N ASP A 64 -4.15 -5.27 -0.25
CA ASP A 64 -3.06 -4.71 0.57
C ASP A 64 -1.98 -5.75 0.87
N PRO A 65 -2.29 -6.97 1.37
CA PRO A 65 -1.28 -8.00 1.54
C PRO A 65 -0.62 -8.39 0.22
N LEU A 66 -1.36 -8.39 -0.89
CA LEU A 66 -0.79 -8.67 -2.21
C LEU A 66 0.25 -7.62 -2.60
N ALA A 67 -0.05 -6.33 -2.44
CA ALA A 67 0.90 -5.25 -2.70
C ALA A 67 2.14 -5.37 -1.80
N ALA A 68 1.94 -5.59 -0.49
CA ALA A 68 3.01 -5.81 0.47
C ALA A 68 3.89 -6.99 0.07
N VAL A 69 3.30 -8.15 -0.28
CA VAL A 69 4.04 -9.35 -0.70
C VAL A 69 4.80 -9.11 -2.00
N LEU A 70 4.20 -8.44 -3.00
CA LEU A 70 4.89 -8.13 -4.24
C LEU A 70 6.11 -7.23 -3.99
N VAL A 71 5.96 -6.19 -3.15
CA VAL A 71 7.06 -5.29 -2.79
C VAL A 71 8.13 -6.03 -1.98
N ALA A 72 7.76 -6.78 -0.93
CA ALA A 72 8.68 -7.57 -0.11
C ALA A 72 9.47 -8.60 -0.93
N ARG A 73 8.84 -9.11 -1.99
CA ARG A 73 9.50 -10.00 -2.95
C ARG A 73 10.29 -9.25 -4.00
N ALA A 74 10.49 -7.94 -3.91
CA ALA A 74 11.19 -7.07 -4.87
C ALA A 74 10.56 -7.06 -6.28
N ARG A 75 9.26 -7.36 -6.43
CA ARG A 75 8.60 -7.44 -7.75
C ARG A 75 8.23 -6.04 -8.26
N PRO A 76 8.58 -5.68 -9.51
CA PRO A 76 8.25 -4.36 -10.06
C PRO A 76 6.76 -4.04 -10.19
N ALA A 77 5.90 -5.04 -10.14
CA ALA A 77 4.44 -4.85 -10.14
C ALA A 77 3.94 -4.27 -8.81
N GLY A 78 4.63 -4.55 -7.70
CA GLY A 78 4.21 -4.14 -6.35
C GLY A 78 4.00 -2.63 -6.19
N PRO A 79 4.98 -1.77 -6.55
CA PRO A 79 4.82 -0.32 -6.39
C PRO A 79 3.69 0.27 -7.23
N LEU A 80 3.44 -0.31 -8.43
CA LEU A 80 2.34 0.14 -9.29
C LEU A 80 0.98 -0.27 -8.72
N LEU A 81 0.85 -1.53 -8.26
CA LEU A 81 -0.37 -1.98 -7.60
C LEU A 81 -0.66 -1.14 -6.35
N GLY A 82 0.37 -0.90 -5.53
CA GLY A 82 0.24 -0.05 -4.34
C GLY A 82 -0.23 1.38 -4.68
N ALA A 83 0.28 1.98 -5.75
CA ALA A 83 -0.22 3.29 -6.19
C ALA A 83 -1.70 3.24 -6.62
N CYS A 84 -2.13 2.20 -7.35
CA CYS A 84 -3.54 2.04 -7.73
C CYS A 84 -4.45 1.86 -6.51
N ILE A 85 -4.01 1.07 -5.53
CA ILE A 85 -4.70 0.89 -4.25
C ILE A 85 -4.83 2.24 -3.54
N MET A 86 -3.73 2.96 -3.35
CA MET A 86 -3.75 4.26 -2.65
C MET A 86 -4.65 5.28 -3.33
N VAL A 87 -4.72 5.30 -4.67
CA VAL A 87 -5.68 6.17 -5.38
C VAL A 87 -7.11 5.80 -5.02
N ALA A 88 -7.48 4.52 -5.15
CA ALA A 88 -8.85 4.08 -4.90
C ALA A 88 -9.25 4.32 -3.43
N ASP A 89 -8.37 3.97 -2.51
CA ASP A 89 -8.59 4.08 -1.07
C ASP A 89 -8.70 5.55 -0.61
N LEU A 90 -7.77 6.42 -1.05
CA LEU A 90 -7.85 7.84 -0.76
C LEU A 90 -9.10 8.48 -1.35
N VAL A 91 -9.44 8.17 -2.61
CA VAL A 91 -10.65 8.74 -3.23
C VAL A 91 -11.89 8.33 -2.45
N ALA A 92 -12.02 7.05 -2.10
CA ALA A 92 -13.14 6.58 -1.30
C ALA A 92 -13.18 7.31 0.05
N ASN A 93 -12.08 7.32 0.80
CA ASN A 93 -12.03 7.88 2.13
C ASN A 93 -12.23 9.40 2.18
N TRP A 94 -11.60 10.15 1.28
CA TRP A 94 -11.79 11.60 1.19
C TRP A 94 -13.23 11.94 0.79
N TRP A 95 -13.81 11.20 -0.14
CA TRP A 95 -15.21 11.41 -0.55
C TRP A 95 -16.18 11.13 0.59
N GLY A 96 -16.08 9.98 1.25
CA GLY A 96 -17.01 9.60 2.33
C GLY A 96 -16.89 10.46 3.58
N ASN A 97 -15.73 11.08 3.80
CA ASN A 97 -15.49 11.98 4.93
C ASN A 97 -15.67 13.46 4.60
N TRP A 98 -15.96 13.82 3.35
CA TRP A 98 -15.93 15.22 2.90
C TRP A 98 -16.84 16.14 3.72
N ASP A 99 -18.09 15.74 3.93
CA ASP A 99 -19.05 16.55 4.69
C ASP A 99 -18.67 16.69 6.17
N GLY A 100 -18.05 15.66 6.75
CA GLY A 100 -17.54 15.69 8.11
C GLY A 100 -16.33 16.60 8.23
N LEU A 101 -15.39 16.48 7.30
CA LEU A 101 -14.18 17.30 7.23
C LEU A 101 -14.51 18.79 7.11
N MET A 102 -15.51 19.15 6.30
CA MET A 102 -15.92 20.55 6.13
C MET A 102 -16.62 21.14 7.35
N ARG A 103 -17.34 20.32 8.12
CA ARG A 103 -18.05 20.77 9.33
C ARG A 103 -17.16 20.80 10.57
N HIS A 104 -16.27 19.82 10.70
CA HIS A 104 -15.46 19.61 11.89
C HIS A 104 -13.99 19.27 11.53
N PRO A 105 -13.24 20.19 10.90
CA PRO A 105 -11.92 19.88 10.34
C PRO A 105 -10.88 19.44 11.38
N LEU A 106 -10.98 19.93 12.62
CA LEU A 106 -10.05 19.58 13.70
C LEU A 106 -10.21 18.12 14.16
N ASP A 107 -11.42 17.56 14.03
CA ASP A 107 -11.67 16.15 14.37
C ASP A 107 -10.92 15.20 13.43
N TYR A 108 -10.49 15.68 12.26
CA TYR A 108 -9.73 14.91 11.29
C TYR A 108 -8.22 15.09 11.41
N LEU A 109 -7.71 15.98 12.28
CA LEU A 109 -6.27 16.16 12.53
C LEU A 109 -5.74 15.17 13.57
N GLN A 110 -6.01 13.88 13.36
CA GLN A 110 -5.60 12.81 14.25
C GLN A 110 -4.31 12.16 13.75
N PHE A 111 -3.55 11.56 14.67
CA PHE A 111 -2.37 10.73 14.36
C PHE A 111 -2.74 9.35 13.79
N VAL A 112 -4.01 9.14 13.45
CA VAL A 112 -4.57 7.94 12.84
C VAL A 112 -5.61 8.36 11.80
N GLY A 113 -5.95 7.47 10.87
CA GLY A 113 -6.97 7.75 9.86
C GLY A 113 -6.49 8.67 8.73
N LEU A 114 -7.36 9.62 8.32
CA LEU A 114 -7.24 10.35 7.05
C LEU A 114 -5.88 11.06 6.84
N PRO A 115 -5.27 11.74 7.83
CA PRO A 115 -3.98 12.41 7.62
C PRO A 115 -2.82 11.44 7.38
N VAL A 116 -2.69 10.41 8.21
CA VAL A 116 -1.60 9.43 8.10
C VAL A 116 -1.71 8.66 6.79
N MET A 117 -2.91 8.22 6.45
CA MET A 117 -3.19 7.57 5.17
C MET A 117 -2.88 8.49 3.98
N THR A 118 -3.19 9.79 4.08
CA THR A 118 -2.86 10.78 3.03
C THR A 118 -1.35 10.96 2.89
N LEU A 119 -0.60 11.07 4.00
CA LEU A 119 0.86 11.16 3.98
C LEU A 119 1.49 9.89 3.38
N PHE A 120 0.99 8.71 3.74
CA PHE A 120 1.43 7.45 3.17
C PHE A 120 1.14 7.40 1.66
N GLY A 121 -0.04 7.85 1.23
CA GLY A 121 -0.40 7.91 -0.19
C GLY A 121 0.50 8.86 -0.98
N LEU A 122 0.77 10.05 -0.46
CA LEU A 122 1.73 11.00 -1.05
C LEU A 122 3.12 10.37 -1.19
N PHE A 123 3.58 9.68 -0.15
CA PHE A 123 4.84 8.93 -0.18
C PHE A 123 4.84 7.87 -1.28
N VAL A 124 3.77 7.07 -1.39
CA VAL A 124 3.61 6.05 -2.44
C VAL A 124 3.61 6.70 -3.83
N PHE A 125 2.90 7.80 -4.05
CA PHE A 125 2.86 8.47 -5.35
C PHE A 125 4.22 9.03 -5.74
N ALA A 126 4.94 9.64 -4.80
CA ALA A 126 6.28 10.17 -5.04
C ALA A 126 7.30 9.08 -5.39
N THR A 127 7.15 7.88 -4.82
CA THR A 127 8.19 6.84 -4.87
C THR A 127 7.84 5.64 -5.76
N ALA A 128 6.59 5.47 -6.20
CA ALA A 128 6.17 4.30 -6.98
C ALA A 128 6.94 4.11 -8.28
N ALA A 129 7.10 5.18 -9.08
CA ALA A 129 7.83 5.09 -10.34
C ALA A 129 9.36 4.90 -10.13
N PRO A 130 10.04 5.66 -9.25
CA PRO A 130 11.44 5.41 -8.90
C PRO A 130 11.68 3.99 -8.39
N LEU A 131 10.87 3.51 -7.44
CA LEU A 131 10.99 2.18 -6.86
C LEU A 131 10.80 1.10 -7.93
N ARG A 132 9.75 1.22 -8.75
CA ARG A 132 9.51 0.27 -9.85
C ARG A 132 10.67 0.21 -10.84
N ARG A 133 11.28 1.34 -11.19
CA ARG A 133 12.45 1.39 -12.09
C ARG A 133 13.64 0.66 -11.47
N ALA A 134 13.95 0.91 -10.21
CA ALA A 134 15.04 0.23 -9.50
C ALA A 134 14.85 -1.30 -9.44
N LEU A 135 13.62 -1.75 -9.14
CA LEU A 135 13.30 -3.18 -9.10
C LEU A 135 13.36 -3.84 -10.48
N ARG A 136 13.03 -3.13 -11.57
CA ARG A 136 13.16 -3.65 -12.95
C ARG A 136 14.60 -3.80 -13.40
N SER A 137 15.47 -2.87 -13.03
CA SER A 137 16.87 -2.91 -13.42
C SER A 137 17.58 -4.13 -12.83
N ALA A 138 17.25 -4.51 -11.59
CA ALA A 138 17.80 -5.73 -10.98
C ALA A 138 17.30 -7.03 -11.62
N ASP A 139 16.09 -7.05 -12.21
CA ASP A 139 15.61 -8.23 -12.95
C ASP A 139 16.36 -8.45 -14.28
N ARG A 140 16.96 -7.38 -14.82
CA ARG A 140 17.66 -7.40 -16.11
C ARG A 140 19.18 -7.57 -16.00
N ALA A 141 19.76 -7.47 -14.80
CA ALA A 141 21.19 -7.64 -14.61
C ALA A 141 21.62 -9.09 -14.94
N PRO A 142 22.67 -9.30 -15.77
CA PRO A 142 23.14 -10.63 -16.09
C PRO A 142 23.59 -11.37 -14.83
N ARG A 143 23.01 -12.54 -14.58
CA ARG A 143 23.45 -13.44 -13.51
C ARG A 143 24.80 -14.03 -13.93
N ILE A 144 25.89 -13.42 -13.48
CA ILE A 144 27.21 -14.05 -13.54
C ILE A 144 27.11 -15.31 -12.66
N ARG A 145 27.03 -16.49 -13.29
CA ARG A 145 27.12 -17.76 -12.57
C ARG A 145 28.58 -17.97 -12.19
N PRO A 146 28.92 -18.31 -10.94
CA PRO A 146 30.24 -18.81 -10.63
C PRO A 146 30.45 -20.14 -11.38
N ALA A 147 31.63 -20.30 -11.98
CA ALA A 147 32.09 -21.50 -12.67
C ALA A 147 32.38 -22.63 -11.68
#